data_AF-A0A832X060-F1
#
_entry.id   AF-A0A832X060-F1
#
_cell.length_a   1.000
_cell.length_b   1.000
_cell.length_c   1.000
_cell.angle_alpha   90.00
_cell.angle_beta   90.00
_cell.angle_gamma   90.00
#
_symmetry.space_group_name_H-M   'P 1'
#
loop_
_entity.id
_entity.type
_entity.pdbx_description
1 polymer ?
#
loop_
_entity_poly.entity_id
_entity_poly.type
_entity_poly.pdbx_seq_one_letter_code
_entity_poly.pdbx_strand_id
1 'polypeptide(L)'
;AAGTDNVMLNSVNMFAEMEFMSKIFSIDDRQVFKICTLNGSFVIGSNSTGSIQKGNKANLMILNGSSNNLAGIKNPISGITRRARPDDILSVLHS
;
A
#
# COMPACT_ATOMS: atom_id res chain seq x y z
N ALA A 1 -12.24 0.13 -0.08
CA ALA A 1 -11.14 -0.74 -0.54
C ALA A 1 -10.72 -0.32 -1.93
N ALA A 2 -9.53 -0.69 -2.39
CA ALA A 2 -9.06 -0.48 -3.76
C ALA A 2 -8.58 -1.82 -4.35
N GLY A 3 -8.64 -1.96 -5.66
CA GLY A 3 -8.11 -3.10 -6.40
C GLY A 3 -7.71 -2.63 -7.79
N THR A 4 -6.67 -3.25 -8.35
CA THR A 4 -6.10 -2.87 -9.65
C THR A 4 -7.04 -3.15 -10.82
N ASP A 5 -8.15 -3.88 -10.63
CA ASP A 5 -8.98 -4.39 -11.73
C ASP A 5 -8.18 -5.36 -12.64
N ASN A 6 -8.76 -5.73 -13.78
CA ASN A 6 -8.28 -6.75 -14.68
C ASN A 6 -6.91 -6.43 -15.28
N VAL A 7 -6.03 -7.43 -15.30
CA VAL A 7 -4.66 -7.36 -15.83
C VAL A 7 -4.61 -6.95 -17.31
N MET A 8 -5.68 -7.19 -18.08
CA MET A 8 -5.79 -6.76 -19.47
C MET A 8 -5.87 -5.24 -19.64
N LEU A 9 -6.34 -4.52 -18.61
CA LEU A 9 -6.52 -3.07 -18.63
C LEU A 9 -5.59 -2.35 -17.67
N ASN A 10 -5.06 -3.03 -16.66
CA ASN A 10 -4.24 -2.39 -15.63
C ASN A 10 -3.07 -3.24 -15.15
N SER A 11 -2.02 -2.56 -14.71
CA SER A 11 -0.87 -3.21 -14.08
C SER A 11 -1.22 -3.72 -12.68
N VAL A 12 -0.68 -4.87 -12.29
CA VAL A 12 -0.84 -5.43 -10.93
C VAL A 12 0.08 -4.67 -9.96
N ASN A 13 -0.17 -3.37 -9.78
CA ASN A 13 0.69 -2.47 -9.01
C ASN A 13 -0.13 -1.55 -8.09
N MET A 14 -0.29 -1.96 -6.84
CA MET A 14 -1.00 -1.16 -5.83
C MET A 14 -0.31 0.18 -5.49
N PHE A 15 0.99 0.34 -5.73
CA PHE A 15 1.65 1.64 -5.54
C PHE A 15 1.22 2.65 -6.58
N ALA A 16 1.10 2.22 -7.84
CA ALA A 16 0.57 3.06 -8.92
C ALA A 16 -0.89 3.45 -8.65
N GLU A 17 -1.71 2.51 -8.17
CA GLU A 17 -3.08 2.80 -7.76
C GLU A 17 -3.16 3.85 -6.63
N MET A 18 -2.30 3.71 -5.60
CA MET A 18 -2.22 4.68 -4.52
C MET A 18 -1.83 6.09 -5.02
N GLU A 19 -0.83 6.15 -5.89
CA GLU A 19 -0.38 7.42 -6.47
C GLU A 19 -1.48 8.06 -7.33
N PHE A 20 -2.14 7.26 -8.16
CA PHE A 20 -3.26 7.67 -9.00
C PHE A 20 -4.41 8.21 -8.15
N MET A 21 -4.82 7.47 -7.11
CA MET A 21 -5.90 7.88 -6.22
C MET A 21 -5.59 9.20 -5.49
N SER A 22 -4.37 9.35 -4.97
CA SER A 22 -3.93 10.56 -4.28
C SER A 22 -3.96 11.78 -5.20
N LYS A 23 -3.50 11.63 -6.44
CA LYS A 23 -3.42 12.74 -7.41
C LYS A 23 -4.77 13.12 -8.02
N ILE A 24 -5.56 12.14 -8.46
CA ILE A 24 -6.79 12.39 -9.21
C ILE A 24 -7.93 12.80 -8.28
N PHE A 25 -8.09 12.11 -7.15
CA PHE A 25 -9.20 12.38 -6.24
C PHE A 25 -8.84 13.40 -5.15
N SER A 26 -7.60 13.91 -5.13
CA SER A 26 -7.10 14.85 -4.11
C SER A 26 -7.37 14.37 -2.67
N ILE A 27 -7.35 13.05 -2.48
CA ILE A 27 -7.57 12.41 -1.18
C ILE A 27 -6.27 12.47 -0.39
N ASP A 28 -6.38 12.70 0.92
CA ASP A 28 -5.23 12.67 1.83
C ASP A 28 -4.48 11.32 1.78
N ASP A 29 -3.16 11.36 1.72
CA ASP A 29 -2.32 10.15 1.57
C ASP A 29 -2.58 9.11 2.64
N ARG A 30 -2.88 9.55 3.87
CA ARG A 30 -3.20 8.62 4.95
C ARG A 30 -4.49 7.88 4.68
N GLN A 31 -5.49 8.54 4.10
CA GLN A 31 -6.75 7.89 3.74
C GLN A 31 -6.55 6.93 2.56
N VAL A 32 -5.78 7.33 1.54
CA VAL A 32 -5.43 6.44 0.42
C VAL A 32 -4.70 5.19 0.93
N PHE A 33 -3.71 5.36 1.82
CA PHE A 33 -2.97 4.25 2.42
C PHE A 33 -3.89 3.31 3.20
N LYS A 34 -4.84 3.85 3.98
CA LYS A 34 -5.86 3.05 4.69
C LYS A 34 -6.78 2.30 3.72
N ILE A 35 -7.20 2.95 2.62
CA ILE A 35 -8.05 2.32 1.61
C ILE A 35 -7.39 1.06 1.04
N CYS A 36 -6.07 1.13 0.81
CA CYS A 36 -5.28 0.07 0.19
C CYS A 36 -4.76 -0.98 1.20
N THR A 37 -4.92 -0.76 2.50
CA THR A 37 -4.44 -1.70 3.56
C THR A 37 -5.59 -2.13 4.46
N LEU A 38 -5.91 -1.30 5.46
CA LEU A 38 -6.91 -1.58 6.50
C LEU A 38 -8.31 -1.82 5.91
N ASN A 39 -8.74 -0.98 4.98
CA ASN A 39 -10.11 -1.04 4.47
C ASN A 39 -10.31 -2.17 3.45
N GLY A 40 -9.23 -2.66 2.82
CA GLY A 40 -9.29 -3.87 1.99
C GLY A 40 -9.69 -5.09 2.82
N SER A 41 -9.16 -5.17 4.03
CA SER A 41 -9.44 -6.26 4.97
C SER A 41 -10.90 -6.26 5.49
N PHE A 42 -11.48 -5.06 5.68
CA PHE A 42 -12.90 -4.91 6.05
C PHE A 42 -13.87 -5.42 4.98
N VAL A 43 -13.50 -5.31 3.69
CA VAL A 43 -14.36 -5.71 2.57
C VAL A 43 -14.28 -7.21 2.27
N ILE A 44 -13.15 -7.86 2.58
CA ILE A 44 -12.87 -9.26 2.21
C ILE A 44 -13.29 -10.27 3.31
N GLY A 45 -13.58 -9.80 4.54
CA GLY A 45 -14.12 -10.60 5.64
C GLY A 45 -13.26 -10.61 6.90
N SER A 46 -13.86 -10.99 8.03
CA SER A 46 -13.36 -10.85 9.41
C SER A 46 -12.04 -11.54 9.76
N ASN A 47 -11.49 -12.37 8.86
CA ASN A 47 -10.24 -13.12 9.09
C ASN A 47 -8.99 -12.43 8.50
N SER A 48 -9.17 -11.33 7.76
CA SER A 48 -8.07 -10.52 7.27
C SER A 48 -8.03 -9.24 8.09
N THR A 49 -6.92 -8.98 8.74
CA THR A 49 -6.71 -7.75 9.50
C THR A 49 -5.54 -7.04 8.85
N GLY A 50 -5.82 -5.96 8.11
CA GLY A 50 -4.80 -5.16 7.42
C GLY A 50 -3.91 -4.33 8.37
N SER A 51 -3.88 -4.68 9.66
CA SER A 51 -3.19 -3.95 10.72
C SER A 51 -2.13 -4.82 11.37
N ILE A 52 -1.02 -4.20 11.78
CA ILE A 52 0.03 -4.86 12.55
C ILE A 52 -0.36 -4.80 14.02
N GLN A 53 -1.03 -5.85 14.53
CA GLN A 53 -1.45 -5.96 15.92
C GLN A 53 -1.31 -7.41 16.42
N LYS A 54 -1.18 -7.57 17.74
CA LYS A 54 -1.09 -8.90 18.36
C LYS A 54 -2.35 -9.72 18.04
N GLY A 55 -2.17 -10.95 17.58
CA GLY A 55 -3.27 -11.86 17.21
C GLY A 55 -3.65 -11.81 15.72
N ASN A 56 -3.10 -10.88 14.95
CA ASN A 56 -3.31 -10.83 13.49
C ASN A 56 -2.33 -11.73 12.74
N LYS A 57 -2.70 -12.12 11.52
CA LYS A 57 -1.81 -12.81 10.57
C LYS A 57 -0.62 -11.93 10.21
N ALA A 58 0.55 -12.54 9.98
CA ALA A 58 1.77 -11.85 9.61
C ALA A 58 1.81 -11.53 8.10
N ASN A 59 0.87 -10.68 7.65
CA ASN A 59 0.84 -10.15 6.29
C ASN A 59 1.63 -8.83 6.25
N LEU A 60 2.95 -8.92 6.08
CA LEU A 60 3.86 -7.79 6.22
C LEU A 60 4.64 -7.56 4.92
N MET A 61 4.85 -6.29 4.57
CA MET A 61 5.71 -5.87 3.48
C MET A 61 6.81 -4.97 4.04
N ILE A 62 8.06 -5.29 3.71
CA ILE A 62 9.24 -4.56 4.15
C ILE A 62 9.76 -3.74 2.96
N LEU A 63 9.90 -2.43 3.14
CA LEU A 63 10.35 -1.49 2.11
C LEU A 63 11.75 -0.94 2.41
N ASN A 64 12.53 -0.72 1.36
CA ASN A 64 13.84 -0.09 1.43
C ASN A 64 13.70 1.44 1.55
N GLY A 65 13.73 1.97 2.78
CA GLY A 65 13.68 3.42 3.00
C GLY A 65 14.90 4.21 2.49
N SER A 66 15.98 3.52 2.10
CA SER A 66 17.18 4.14 1.52
C SER A 66 17.22 4.04 -0.01
N SER A 67 16.15 3.55 -0.65
CA SER A 67 16.08 3.50 -2.11
C SER A 67 16.07 4.91 -2.72
N ASN A 68 16.37 5.02 -4.01
CA ASN A 68 16.28 6.30 -4.72
C ASN A 68 14.87 6.91 -4.67
N ASN A 69 13.85 6.05 -4.60
CA ASN A 69 12.46 6.49 -4.54
C ASN A 69 12.05 6.99 -3.15
N LEU A 70 12.58 6.40 -2.08
CA LEU A 70 12.15 6.66 -0.69
C LEU A 70 13.17 7.41 0.16
N ALA A 71 14.40 7.60 -0.31
CA ALA A 71 15.40 8.39 0.39
C ALA A 71 14.95 9.86 0.54
N GLY A 72 15.20 10.43 1.72
CA GLY A 72 14.91 11.83 2.03
C GLY A 72 13.44 12.17 2.26
N ILE A 73 12.55 11.17 2.37
CA ILE A 73 11.14 11.41 2.72
C ILE A 73 11.01 11.88 4.17
N LYS A 74 10.25 12.96 4.39
CA LYS A 74 9.92 13.44 5.75
C LYS A 74 8.68 12.76 6.33
N ASN A 75 7.73 12.42 5.45
CA ASN A 75 6.50 11.71 5.81
C ASN A 75 6.51 10.34 5.11
N PRO A 76 6.70 9.24 5.87
CA PRO A 76 6.70 7.89 5.31
C PRO A 76 5.41 7.54 4.57
N ILE A 77 4.25 7.99 5.07
CA ILE A 77 2.95 7.68 4.44
C ILE A 77 2.89 8.32 3.05
N SER A 78 3.21 9.60 2.95
CA SER A 78 3.25 10.30 1.66
C SER A 78 4.29 9.71 0.71
N GLY A 79 5.45 9.31 1.24
CA GLY A 79 6.49 8.64 0.44
C GLY A 79 5.98 7.32 -0.13
N ILE A 80 5.35 6.48 0.68
CA ILE A 80 4.82 5.19 0.25
C ILE A 80 3.66 5.36 -0.73
N THR A 81 2.74 6.30 -0.48
CA THR A 81 1.58 6.52 -1.33
C THR A 81 1.95 7.10 -2.70
N ARG A 82 2.95 7.98 -2.78
CA ARG A 82 3.22 8.76 -4.01
C ARG A 82 4.52 8.42 -4.72
N ARG A 83 5.46 7.75 -4.06
CA ARG A 83 6.83 7.53 -4.59
C ARG A 83 7.26 6.08 -4.56
N ALA A 84 6.73 5.25 -3.66
CA ALA A 84 7.14 3.85 -3.61
C ALA A 84 6.81 3.11 -4.90
N ARG A 85 7.63 2.11 -5.20
CA ARG A 85 7.50 1.23 -6.35
C ARG A 85 7.74 -0.22 -5.93
N PRO A 86 7.36 -1.19 -6.78
CA PRO A 86 7.64 -2.60 -6.51
C PRO A 86 9.14 -2.91 -6.27
N ASP A 87 10.03 -2.17 -6.91
CA ASP A 87 11.49 -2.27 -6.71
C ASP A 87 11.98 -1.83 -5.31
N ASP A 88 11.15 -1.14 -4.53
CA ASP A 88 11.46 -0.78 -3.14
C ASP A 88 11.18 -1.92 -2.16
N ILE A 89 10.55 -3.03 -2.59
CA ILE A 89 10.20 -4.15 -1.71
C ILE A 89 11.45 -4.99 -1.42
N LEU A 90 11.81 -5.09 -0.14
CA LEU A 90 12.88 -5.97 0.33
C LEU A 90 12.38 -7.39 0.62
N SER A 91 11.18 -7.51 1.18
CA SER A 91 10.59 -8.81 1.53
C SER A 91 9.08 -8.69 1.74
N VAL A 92 8.38 -9.80 1.47
CA VAL A 92 6.95 -9.97 1.77
C VAL A 92 6.80 -11.22 2.63
N LEU A 93 6.12 -11.07 3.76
CA LEU A 93 5.75 -12.17 4.66
C LEU A 93 4.24 -12.39 4.56
N HIS A 94 3.84 -13.65 4.41
CA HIS A 94 2.44 -14.06 4.33
C HIS A 94 2.27 -15.40 5.07
N SER A 95 1.36 -15.44 6.05
CA SER A 95 1.11 -16.61 6.92
C SER A 95 -0.39 -16.89 7.09
#